data_AF-A0A934WLB3-F1
#
_entry.id   AF-A0A934WLB3-F1
#
_cell.length_a   1.000
_cell.length_b   1.000
_cell.length_c   1.000
_cell.angle_alpha   90.00
_cell.angle_beta   90.00
_cell.angle_gamma   90.00
#
_symmetry.space_group_name_H-M   'P 1'
#
loop_
_entity.id
_entity.type
_entity.pdbx_description
1 polymer ?
#
loop_
_entity_poly.entity_id
_entity_poly.type
_entity_poly.pdbx_seq_one_letter_code
_entity_poly.pdbx_strand_id
1 'polypeptide(L)'
;MNLLHKLFRPQRTGRRAPEARRSVNERRRQVLSTAVADTLKSHGIPEYWIGAETLPSQGMEGRGLHLRLIVRNTSPKLLANLFALQRAIQHRLSQVDALSAAWLAGTSWRIEVPFGIDQTELPGPEFWRSAAQHVGVHRRSTARSDRPTLKAAVNERGSTRAALDMHEFSPTQPMLRHG
;
A
#
# COMPACT_ATOMS: atom_id res chain seq x y z
N MET A 1 33.26 22.19 59.26
CA MET A 1 33.72 21.10 58.38
C MET A 1 32.71 20.94 57.26
N ASN A 2 33.05 21.43 56.06
CA ASN A 2 32.19 21.42 54.87
C ASN A 2 32.69 20.35 53.90
N LEU A 3 31.86 19.38 53.54
CA LEU A 3 32.15 18.43 52.47
C LEU A 3 30.96 18.34 51.51
N LEU A 4 31.20 18.91 50.34
CA LEU A 4 30.38 18.97 49.13
C LEU A 4 30.14 17.56 48.56
N HIS A 5 28.87 17.16 48.42
CA HIS A 5 28.49 16.12 47.45
C HIS A 5 28.04 16.79 46.16
N LYS A 6 28.99 17.00 45.25
CA LYS A 6 28.73 17.35 43.85
C LYS A 6 28.34 16.09 43.07
N LEU A 7 27.12 16.13 42.53
CA LEU A 7 26.78 15.83 41.14
C LEU A 7 27.44 14.59 40.52
N PHE A 8 26.73 13.46 40.55
CA PHE A 8 26.79 12.49 39.45
C PHE A 8 25.39 12.27 38.90
N ARG A 9 24.96 13.20 38.03
CA ARG A 9 23.75 13.05 37.23
C ARG A 9 24.16 12.28 35.97
N PRO A 10 23.68 11.04 35.73
CA PRO A 10 23.99 10.35 34.49
C PRO A 10 23.44 11.18 33.32
N GLN A 11 24.32 11.54 32.41
CA GLN A 11 24.00 12.25 31.16
C GLN A 11 22.93 11.47 30.39
N ARG A 12 21.84 12.15 30.01
CA ARG A 12 20.80 11.63 29.11
C ARG A 12 21.43 11.26 27.75
N THR A 13 21.67 9.98 27.52
CA THR A 13 21.91 9.41 26.18
C THR A 13 20.62 9.41 25.36
N GLY A 14 20.10 10.60 25.02
CA GLY A 14 18.80 10.76 24.32
C GLY A 14 18.87 11.36 22.92
N ARG A 15 20.01 11.91 22.48
CA ARG A 15 20.04 12.81 21.31
C ARG A 15 20.62 12.23 20.01
N ARG A 16 21.32 11.09 20.03
CA ARG A 16 21.97 10.48 18.83
C ARG A 16 21.07 9.58 17.97
N ALA A 17 20.06 8.95 18.57
CA ALA A 17 19.16 8.04 17.86
C ALA A 17 18.39 8.65 16.66
N PRO A 18 17.91 9.91 16.69
CA PRO A 18 17.20 10.49 15.55
C PRO A 18 18.12 10.85 14.37
N GLU A 19 19.36 11.26 14.63
CA GLU A 19 20.33 11.65 13.58
C GLU A 19 20.81 10.44 12.79
N ALA A 20 21.21 9.36 13.47
CA ALA A 20 21.61 8.11 12.81
C ALA A 20 20.48 7.47 11.97
N ARG A 21 19.23 7.61 12.41
CA ARG A 21 18.07 7.13 11.63
C ARG A 21 17.82 7.96 10.38
N ARG A 22 18.00 9.28 10.46
CA ARG A 22 17.89 10.18 9.30
C ARG A 22 18.96 9.85 8.26
N SER A 23 20.21 9.63 8.67
CA SER A 23 21.29 9.29 7.73
C SER A 23 21.07 7.93 7.05
N VAL A 24 20.57 6.92 7.77
CA VAL A 24 20.22 5.62 7.18
C VAL A 24 19.08 5.76 6.16
N ASN A 25 18.03 6.51 6.49
CA ASN A 25 16.94 6.73 5.55
C ASN A 25 17.38 7.53 4.33
N GLU A 26 18.26 8.51 4.50
CA GLU A 26 18.80 9.27 3.36
C GLU A 26 19.59 8.38 2.40
N ARG A 27 20.42 7.49 2.95
CA ARG A 27 21.11 6.47 2.15
C ARG A 27 20.14 5.58 1.37
N ARG A 28 19.07 5.11 2.03
CA ARG A 28 18.03 4.29 1.38
C ARG A 28 17.28 5.04 0.29
N ARG A 29 17.01 6.34 0.47
CA ARG A 29 16.43 7.20 -0.57
C ARG A 29 17.35 7.32 -1.77
N GLN A 30 18.65 7.54 -1.54
CA GLN A 30 19.62 7.62 -2.62
C GLN A 30 19.68 6.30 -3.39
N VAL A 31 19.72 5.17 -2.70
CA VAL A 31 19.69 3.83 -3.31
C VAL A 31 18.41 3.64 -4.15
N LEU A 32 17.24 4.01 -3.63
CA LEU A 32 15.98 3.95 -4.39
C LEU A 32 16.01 4.85 -5.63
N SER A 33 16.44 6.10 -5.50
CA SER A 33 16.52 7.05 -6.62
C SER A 33 17.45 6.55 -7.71
N THR A 34 18.62 6.04 -7.33
CA THR A 34 19.60 5.47 -8.28
C THR A 34 19.06 4.21 -8.94
N ALA A 35 18.43 3.29 -8.20
CA ALA A 35 17.83 2.09 -8.78
C ALA A 35 16.74 2.45 -9.80
N VAL A 36 15.88 3.43 -9.49
CA VAL A 36 14.85 3.91 -10.43
C VAL A 36 15.48 4.54 -11.67
N ALA A 37 16.37 5.51 -11.51
CA ALA A 37 17.01 6.21 -12.64
C ALA A 37 17.77 5.22 -13.55
N ASP A 38 18.53 4.30 -12.98
CA ASP A 38 19.25 3.27 -13.72
C ASP A 38 18.31 2.35 -14.50
N THR A 39 17.18 1.93 -13.90
CA THR A 39 16.20 1.11 -14.59
C THR A 39 15.52 1.88 -15.72
N LEU A 40 15.13 3.13 -15.52
CA LEU A 40 14.53 3.95 -16.57
C LEU A 40 15.51 4.11 -17.75
N LYS A 41 16.77 4.43 -17.44
CA LYS A 41 17.85 4.57 -18.42
C LYS A 41 18.11 3.26 -19.18
N SER A 42 18.17 2.11 -18.50
CA SER A 42 18.43 0.82 -19.15
C SER A 42 17.29 0.37 -20.08
N HIS A 43 16.07 0.83 -19.84
CA HIS A 43 14.90 0.52 -20.67
C HIS A 43 14.53 1.63 -21.67
N GLY A 44 15.33 2.70 -21.78
CA GLY A 44 15.07 3.80 -22.69
C GLY A 44 13.82 4.63 -22.34
N ILE A 45 13.40 4.61 -21.06
CA ILE A 45 12.27 5.40 -20.57
C ILE A 45 12.81 6.77 -20.14
N PRO A 46 12.29 7.89 -20.66
CA PRO A 46 12.75 9.21 -20.23
C PRO A 46 12.49 9.45 -18.73
N GLU A 47 13.47 9.96 -18.00
CA GLU A 47 13.37 10.16 -16.54
C GLU A 47 12.22 11.09 -16.14
N TYR A 48 11.87 12.06 -16.99
CA TYR A 48 10.75 12.98 -16.72
C TYR A 48 9.37 12.31 -16.87
N TRP A 49 9.29 11.08 -17.40
CA TRP A 49 8.02 10.33 -17.49
C TRP A 49 7.64 9.65 -16.17
N ILE A 50 8.63 9.28 -15.35
CA ILE A 50 8.41 8.55 -14.10
C ILE A 50 9.18 9.24 -12.97
N GLY A 51 8.46 9.87 -12.04
CA GLY A 51 9.01 10.38 -10.79
C GLY A 51 9.09 9.30 -9.70
N ALA A 52 9.96 9.51 -8.72
CA ALA A 52 10.07 8.67 -7.52
C ALA A 52 10.02 9.52 -6.26
N GLU A 53 9.10 9.18 -5.36
CA GLU A 53 9.00 9.79 -4.03
C GLU A 53 9.12 8.71 -2.96
N THR A 54 9.81 9.03 -1.87
CA THR A 54 9.91 8.14 -0.72
C THR A 54 9.09 8.67 0.43
N LEU A 55 8.18 7.83 0.94
CA LEU A 55 7.34 8.16 2.08
C LEU A 55 7.82 7.35 3.30
N PRO A 56 7.89 7.95 4.50
CA PRO A 56 8.12 7.17 5.70
C PRO A 56 6.92 6.25 5.94
N SER A 57 7.17 4.94 6.08
CA SER A 57 6.13 4.00 6.47
C SER A 57 6.10 3.86 8.00
N GLN A 58 4.94 4.12 8.59
CA GLN A 58 4.66 3.88 10.01
C GLN A 58 3.69 2.70 10.13
N GLY A 59 4.15 1.49 9.81
CA GLY A 59 3.37 0.25 9.93
C GLY A 59 3.79 -0.64 11.11
N MET A 60 2.98 -1.66 11.41
CA MET A 60 3.19 -2.64 12.51
C MET A 60 4.51 -3.42 12.40
N GLU A 61 4.99 -3.73 11.19
CA GLU A 61 6.20 -4.53 10.97
C GLU A 61 7.52 -3.72 11.06
N GLY A 62 7.43 -2.44 11.40
CA GLY A 62 8.60 -1.59 11.60
C GLY A 62 8.81 -0.55 10.51
N ARG A 63 9.72 0.36 10.83
CA ARG A 63 9.93 1.63 10.13
C ARG A 63 10.70 1.39 8.84
N GLY A 64 9.99 1.45 7.72
CA GLY A 64 10.55 1.35 6.37
C GLY A 64 10.32 2.62 5.54
N LEU A 65 10.84 2.60 4.31
CA LEU A 65 10.44 3.55 3.27
C LEU A 65 9.39 2.90 2.38
N HIS A 66 8.40 3.68 1.94
CA HIS A 66 7.48 3.29 0.90
C HIS A 66 7.83 4.06 -0.38
N LEU A 67 7.98 3.36 -1.49
CA LEU A 67 8.28 3.97 -2.79
C LEU A 67 6.97 4.34 -3.49
N ARG A 68 6.77 5.62 -3.81
CA ARG A 68 5.68 6.08 -4.67
C ARG A 68 6.26 6.43 -6.04
N LEU A 69 5.88 5.67 -7.06
CA LEU A 69 6.20 5.97 -8.46
C LEU A 69 5.12 6.89 -9.03
N ILE A 70 5.54 7.94 -9.72
CA ILE A 70 4.67 8.98 -10.29
C ILE A 70 4.73 8.90 -11.80
N VAL A 71 3.66 8.44 -12.44
CA VAL A 71 3.54 8.36 -13.89
C VAL A 71 3.08 9.71 -14.42
N ARG A 72 3.95 10.41 -15.16
CA ARG A 72 3.68 11.72 -15.76
C ARG A 72 3.31 11.62 -17.25
N ASN A 73 3.59 10.47 -17.87
CA ASN A 73 3.23 10.19 -19.25
C ASN A 73 2.31 8.97 -19.29
N THR A 74 1.10 9.13 -19.81
CA THR A 74 0.07 8.08 -19.85
C THR A 74 0.04 7.31 -21.17
N SER A 75 1.16 7.28 -21.91
CA SER A 75 1.28 6.47 -23.13
C SER A 75 0.78 5.04 -22.89
N PRO A 76 -0.10 4.49 -23.75
CA PRO A 76 -0.65 3.14 -23.57
C PRO A 76 0.42 2.06 -23.41
N LYS A 77 1.56 2.20 -24.10
CA LYS A 77 2.69 1.28 -23.99
C LYS A 77 3.32 1.31 -22.60
N LEU A 78 3.43 2.49 -21.98
CA LEU A 78 3.97 2.60 -20.62
C LEU A 78 2.98 2.05 -19.59
N LEU A 79 1.70 2.41 -19.71
CA LEU A 79 0.64 1.95 -18.80
C LEU A 79 0.49 0.42 -18.80
N ALA A 80 0.57 -0.20 -19.98
CA ALA A 80 0.53 -1.66 -20.12
C ALA A 80 1.72 -2.37 -19.46
N ASN A 81 2.84 -1.66 -19.24
CA ASN A 81 4.09 -2.23 -18.74
C ASN A 81 4.48 -1.75 -17.33
N LEU A 82 3.60 -1.05 -16.59
CA LEU A 82 3.94 -0.52 -15.26
C LEU A 82 4.40 -1.61 -14.29
N PHE A 83 3.71 -2.75 -14.24
CA PHE A 83 4.10 -3.85 -13.34
C PHE A 83 5.41 -4.52 -13.75
N ALA A 84 5.72 -4.58 -15.05
CA ALA A 84 7.01 -5.06 -15.53
C ALA A 84 8.13 -4.09 -15.12
N LEU A 85 7.89 -2.78 -15.23
CA LEU A 85 8.80 -1.75 -14.74
C LEU A 85 9.02 -1.83 -13.23
N GLN A 86 7.96 -2.01 -12.43
CA GLN A 86 8.09 -2.22 -10.98
C GLN A 86 8.97 -3.41 -10.65
N ARG A 87 8.78 -4.55 -11.33
CA ARG A 87 9.60 -5.74 -11.13
C ARG A 87 11.06 -5.49 -11.50
N ALA A 88 11.32 -4.77 -12.59
CA ALA A 88 12.66 -4.39 -13.00
C ALA A 88 13.35 -3.48 -11.96
N ILE A 89 12.62 -2.51 -11.41
CA ILE A 89 13.11 -1.64 -10.33
C ILE A 89 13.41 -2.46 -9.07
N GLN A 90 12.51 -3.35 -8.67
CA GLN A 90 12.71 -4.22 -7.50
C GLN A 90 13.92 -5.14 -7.67
N HIS A 91 14.10 -5.70 -8.87
CA HIS A 91 15.27 -6.50 -9.21
C HIS A 91 16.55 -5.66 -9.18
N ARG A 92 16.56 -4.46 -9.77
CA ARG A 92 17.72 -3.56 -9.72
C ARG A 92 18.05 -3.17 -8.28
N LEU A 93 17.04 -2.90 -7.48
CA LEU A 93 17.18 -2.54 -6.08
C LEU A 93 17.85 -3.66 -5.26
N SER A 94 17.47 -4.93 -5.49
CA SER A 94 18.08 -6.06 -4.78
C SER A 94 19.56 -6.29 -5.18
N GLN A 95 19.97 -5.88 -6.38
CA GLN A 95 21.38 -5.90 -6.79
C GLN A 95 22.21 -4.79 -6.11
N VAL A 96 21.61 -3.63 -5.84
CA VAL A 96 22.29 -2.50 -5.20
C VAL A 96 22.31 -2.65 -3.67
N ASP A 97 21.22 -3.13 -3.07
CA ASP A 97 21.10 -3.41 -1.64
C ASP A 97 20.34 -4.71 -1.40
N ALA A 98 21.07 -5.76 -1.03
CA ALA A 98 20.52 -7.08 -0.74
C ALA A 98 19.53 -7.08 0.45
N LEU A 99 19.61 -6.09 1.35
CA LEU A 99 18.72 -5.96 2.50
C LEU A 99 17.49 -5.09 2.20
N SER A 100 17.29 -4.68 0.94
CA SER A 100 16.19 -3.82 0.52
C SER A 100 14.80 -4.34 0.91
N ALA A 101 14.57 -5.64 0.83
CA ALA A 101 13.31 -6.26 1.26
C ALA A 101 13.00 -6.05 2.74
N ALA A 102 14.01 -5.89 3.60
CA ALA A 102 13.83 -5.69 5.04
C ALA A 102 13.44 -4.25 5.42
N TRP A 103 13.55 -3.29 4.49
CA TRP A 103 13.26 -1.89 4.78
C TRP A 103 12.35 -1.18 3.78
N LEU A 104 12.11 -1.76 2.60
CA LEU A 104 11.11 -1.27 1.66
C LEU A 104 9.74 -1.83 2.05
N ALA A 105 8.88 -0.97 2.59
CA ALA A 105 7.55 -1.36 3.04
C ALA A 105 6.58 -1.68 1.89
N GLY A 106 6.85 -1.15 0.70
CA GLY A 106 6.01 -1.38 -0.47
C GLY A 106 6.25 -0.39 -1.60
N THR A 107 5.46 -0.55 -2.66
CA THR A 107 5.45 0.34 -3.83
C THR A 107 4.02 0.74 -4.13
N SER A 108 3.77 2.03 -4.37
CA SER A 108 2.49 2.53 -4.88
C SER A 108 2.69 3.36 -6.14
N TRP A 109 1.60 3.53 -6.87
CA TRP A 109 1.54 4.30 -8.10
C TRP A 109 0.66 5.53 -7.91
N ARG A 110 1.12 6.66 -8.44
CA ARG A 110 0.33 7.86 -8.71
C ARG A 110 0.39 8.10 -10.20
N ILE A 111 -0.74 8.33 -10.84
CA ILE A 111 -0.79 8.71 -12.25
C ILE A 111 -1.20 10.19 -12.29
N GLU A 112 -0.34 11.03 -12.84
CA GLU A 112 -0.63 12.41 -13.15
C GLU A 112 -1.30 12.44 -14.53
N VAL A 113 -2.59 12.77 -14.53
CA VAL A 113 -3.37 12.92 -15.75
C VAL A 113 -3.27 14.39 -16.16
N PRO A 114 -2.62 14.74 -17.29
CA PRO A 114 -2.58 16.12 -17.74
C PRO A 114 -4.00 16.65 -17.97
N PHE A 115 -4.21 17.93 -17.67
CA PHE A 115 -5.46 18.60 -17.99
C PHE A 115 -5.67 18.62 -19.51
N GLY A 116 -6.90 18.35 -19.97
CA GLY A 116 -7.25 18.42 -21.39
C GLY A 116 -7.07 17.13 -22.19
N ILE A 117 -6.89 15.97 -21.55
CA ILE A 117 -7.13 14.70 -22.25
C ILE A 117 -8.61 14.64 -22.62
N ASP A 118 -8.90 14.41 -23.90
CA ASP A 118 -10.27 14.23 -24.42
C ASP A 118 -11.03 13.28 -23.51
N GLN A 119 -12.20 13.75 -23.05
CA GLN A 119 -13.07 13.01 -22.15
C GLN A 119 -13.63 11.80 -22.90
N THR A 120 -12.89 10.69 -22.88
CA THR A 120 -13.48 9.40 -23.22
C THR A 120 -14.54 9.14 -22.16
N GLU A 121 -15.80 9.06 -22.60
CA GLU A 121 -16.91 8.74 -21.72
C GLU A 121 -16.63 7.38 -21.07
N LEU A 122 -16.88 7.29 -19.76
CA LEU A 122 -16.75 6.02 -19.07
C LEU A 122 -17.75 5.03 -19.69
N PRO A 123 -17.32 3.82 -20.05
CA PRO A 123 -18.24 2.84 -20.58
C PRO A 123 -19.27 2.48 -19.49
N GLY A 124 -20.49 2.16 -19.92
CA GLY A 124 -21.56 1.78 -19.02
C GLY A 124 -21.22 0.53 -18.18
N PRO A 125 -21.93 0.29 -17.08
CA PRO A 125 -21.62 -0.77 -16.12
C PRO A 125 -21.58 -2.19 -16.71
N GLU A 126 -22.32 -2.43 -17.78
CA GLU A 126 -22.35 -3.68 -18.55
C GLU A 126 -21.00 -4.06 -19.17
N PHE A 127 -20.19 -3.08 -19.57
CA PHE A 127 -18.84 -3.29 -20.08
C PHE A 127 -17.96 -3.98 -19.01
N TRP A 128 -17.98 -3.45 -17.79
CA TRP A 128 -17.20 -3.98 -16.66
C TRP A 128 -17.73 -5.32 -16.15
N ARG A 129 -19.07 -5.50 -16.12
CA ARG A 129 -19.70 -6.77 -15.71
C ARG A 129 -19.35 -7.90 -16.67
N SER A 130 -19.35 -7.63 -17.98
CA SER A 130 -18.96 -8.62 -19.00
C SER A 130 -17.49 -9.03 -18.84
N ALA A 131 -16.59 -8.06 -18.65
CA ALA A 131 -15.17 -8.34 -18.42
C ALA A 131 -14.93 -9.21 -17.17
N ALA A 132 -15.63 -8.94 -16.06
CA ALA A 132 -15.51 -9.72 -14.83
C ALA A 132 -15.97 -11.19 -15.00
N GLN A 133 -16.98 -11.42 -15.84
CA GLN A 133 -17.47 -12.77 -16.14
C GLN A 133 -16.43 -13.59 -16.90
N HIS A 134 -15.70 -13.00 -17.84
CA HIS A 134 -14.63 -13.68 -18.58
C HIS A 134 -13.46 -14.10 -17.68
N VAL A 135 -13.08 -13.28 -16.68
CA VAL A 135 -12.01 -13.64 -15.72
C VAL A 135 -12.46 -14.74 -14.75
N GLY A 136 -13.77 -14.85 -14.48
CA GLY A 136 -14.35 -15.87 -13.59
C GLY A 136 -14.40 -17.31 -14.14
N VAL A 137 -14.16 -17.51 -15.44
CA VAL A 137 -14.26 -18.84 -16.09
C VAL A 137 -13.03 -19.73 -15.82
N HIS A 138 -11.87 -19.15 -15.46
CA HIS A 138 -10.68 -19.94 -15.07
C HIS A 138 -10.65 -20.39 -13.61
N ARG A 139 -11.65 -20.04 -12.80
CA ARG A 139 -11.70 -20.40 -11.37
C ARG A 139 -12.75 -21.45 -11.02
N ARG A 140 -13.11 -22.31 -11.97
CA ARG A 140 -14.08 -23.39 -11.75
C ARG A 140 -13.77 -24.68 -12.53
N SER A 141 -12.56 -25.19 -12.40
CA SER A 141 -12.31 -26.61 -12.66
C SER A 141 -11.09 -27.07 -11.88
N THR A 142 -11.34 -27.52 -10.64
CA THR A 142 -10.71 -28.66 -9.92
C THR A 142 -10.91 -28.44 -8.43
N ALA A 143 -12.11 -28.76 -7.95
CA ALA A 143 -12.38 -29.33 -6.63
C ALA A 143 -13.90 -29.36 -6.46
N ARG A 144 -14.47 -30.54 -6.71
CA ARG A 144 -15.71 -30.98 -6.10
C ARG A 144 -15.49 -30.94 -4.58
N SER A 145 -15.77 -29.79 -3.97
CA SER A 145 -15.90 -29.67 -2.52
C SER A 145 -17.39 -29.75 -2.25
N ASP A 146 -17.85 -30.94 -1.87
CA ASP A 146 -19.12 -31.11 -1.18
C ASP A 146 -19.12 -30.16 0.02
N ARG A 147 -19.92 -29.10 -0.07
CA ARG A 147 -20.20 -28.22 1.05
C ARG A 147 -21.72 -28.11 1.14
N PRO A 148 -22.35 -28.68 2.18
CA PRO A 148 -23.79 -28.67 2.31
C PRO A 148 -24.29 -27.23 2.37
N THR A 149 -25.38 -27.00 1.64
CA THR A 149 -26.02 -25.72 1.40
C THR A 149 -26.29 -24.98 2.71
N LEU A 150 -25.86 -23.71 2.79
CA LEU A 150 -26.03 -22.82 3.96
C LEU A 150 -27.50 -22.62 4.41
N LYS A 151 -28.46 -23.12 3.62
CA LYS A 151 -29.89 -23.15 3.97
C LYS A 151 -30.27 -24.26 4.96
N ALA A 152 -29.48 -25.33 5.09
CA ALA A 152 -29.77 -26.42 6.02
C ALA A 152 -29.42 -26.07 7.48
N ALA A 153 -28.39 -25.25 7.72
CA ALA A 153 -27.93 -24.90 9.07
C ALA A 153 -28.77 -23.80 9.78
N VAL A 154 -29.70 -23.16 9.06
CA VAL A 154 -30.56 -22.09 9.60
C VAL A 154 -31.88 -22.64 10.14
N ASN A 155 -32.30 -23.85 9.75
CA ASN A 155 -33.58 -24.42 10.17
C ASN A 155 -33.49 -25.28 11.45
N GLU A 156 -32.29 -25.62 11.93
CA GLU A 156 -32.11 -26.47 13.11
C GLU A 156 -31.82 -25.71 14.43
N ARG A 157 -31.86 -24.37 14.41
CA ARG A 157 -31.68 -23.55 15.63
C ARG A 157 -32.98 -22.96 16.17
N GLY A 158 -34.11 -23.58 15.85
CA GLY A 158 -35.44 -23.26 16.34
C GLY A 158 -35.92 -24.18 17.47
N SER A 159 -35.16 -24.34 18.56
CA SER A 159 -35.70 -24.78 19.86
C SER A 159 -34.61 -24.90 20.92
N THR A 160 -34.31 -23.80 21.61
CA THR A 160 -34.15 -23.81 23.06
C THR A 160 -34.15 -22.37 23.58
N ARG A 161 -35.25 -22.06 24.27
CA ARG A 161 -35.52 -20.87 25.07
C ARG A 161 -34.47 -20.79 26.20
N ALA A 162 -33.83 -19.64 26.39
CA ALA A 162 -33.59 -19.06 27.72
C ALA A 162 -33.02 -17.65 27.60
N ALA A 163 -33.61 -16.77 28.39
CA ALA A 163 -33.36 -15.34 28.55
C ALA A 163 -31.87 -14.92 28.57
N LEU A 164 -31.58 -13.76 27.96
CA LEU A 164 -30.91 -12.64 28.64
C LEU A 164 -30.93 -11.40 27.73
N ASP A 165 -31.56 -10.37 28.28
CA ASP A 165 -31.48 -8.92 28.07
C ASP A 165 -31.33 -8.31 26.67
N MET A 166 -32.29 -7.44 26.37
CA MET A 166 -32.50 -6.77 25.09
C MET A 166 -32.32 -5.25 25.29
N HIS A 167 -31.08 -4.78 25.33
CA HIS A 167 -30.67 -3.40 25.12
C HIS A 167 -29.26 -3.51 24.52
N GLU A 168 -28.88 -2.95 23.38
CA GLU A 168 -29.01 -1.57 22.96
C GLU A 168 -28.33 -1.50 21.58
N PHE A 169 -29.08 -1.33 20.49
CA PHE A 169 -28.49 -0.85 19.23
C PHE A 169 -29.58 -0.16 18.41
N SER A 170 -29.83 1.10 18.73
CA SER A 170 -30.64 1.98 17.89
C SER A 170 -29.79 2.44 16.70
N PRO A 171 -30.17 2.18 15.44
CA PRO A 171 -29.49 2.76 14.29
C PRO A 171 -29.73 4.27 14.25
N THR A 172 -28.64 5.06 14.22
CA THR A 172 -28.66 6.52 14.15
C THR A 172 -29.41 7.00 12.91
N GLN A 173 -30.54 7.69 13.09
CA GLN A 173 -31.25 8.37 12.00
C GLN A 173 -30.50 9.64 11.56
N PRO A 174 -30.50 9.97 10.26
CA PRO A 174 -29.89 11.20 9.75
C PRO A 174 -30.77 12.41 10.12
N MET A 175 -30.16 13.45 10.72
CA MET A 175 -30.87 14.70 11.03
C MET A 175 -31.20 15.46 9.75
N LEU A 176 -32.50 15.60 9.49
CA LEU A 176 -33.05 16.61 8.58
C LEU A 176 -32.82 18.01 9.20
N ARG A 177 -32.09 18.88 8.49
CA ARG A 177 -32.05 20.31 8.77
C ARG A 177 -33.35 20.95 8.27
N HIS A 178 -34.13 21.53 9.16
CA HIS A 178 -35.08 22.58 8.79
C HIS A 178 -34.39 23.95 8.94
N GLY A 179 -34.69 24.83 7.99
CA GLY A 179 -34.23 26.22 7.94
C GLY A 179 -34.98 27.14 8.88
#